data_AF-A0A918JZG2-F1
#
_entry.id   AF-A0A918JZG2-F1
#
_cell.length_a   1.000
_cell.length_b   1.000
_cell.length_c   1.000
_cell.angle_alpha   90.00
_cell.angle_beta   90.00
_cell.angle_gamma   90.00
#
_symmetry.space_group_name_H-M   'P 1'
#
loop_
_entity.id
_entity.type
_entity.pdbx_description
1 polymer ?
#
loop_
_entity_poly.entity_id
_entity_poly.type
_entity_poly.pdbx_seq_one_letter_code
_entity_poly.pdbx_strand_id
1 'polypeptide(L)'
;MTTYIIINSIITLLILIFCFYLLYKVKTTNTTQNKSEYTSENNTTLDWKIITLLISAFALLVFSIFAPFIFTRNSASSDFDFTLTGQIGDTIGGIMNPFVAIAGVIVTGLAFYVQYKANKQQRELFLSEQKQSNNQLQKQINNQNKQNQIQLFESQFYEMLKLHRENVTEMIINGYDFEEDGKLKRFEKSTDGRKIFVTMKSEFESILALYTKDNKLTQKGFHRCYKLFFSGLNEYEREFPEDENFIFLLKKARKQHQNPKKAIKKNSERKEFIKDVNLNFNYKPFSGHSSRLGHYFRHLYLIVKSIANSELIESYDEKMKYLRILRAQLSNHEQILMFYNWLSGYGSDWENEKHSFLTEYCMIHNLWYHTLFNDKFIKDKVEYLRKKEVVLRKGDMFEIG
;
A
#
# COMPACT_ATOMS: atom_id res chain seq x y z
N MET A 1 -44.00 75.93 -41.75
CA MET A 1 -44.30 74.93 -40.69
C MET A 1 -44.68 73.56 -41.26
N THR A 2 -45.37 73.50 -42.41
CA THR A 2 -45.74 72.27 -43.15
C THR A 2 -44.55 71.44 -43.64
N THR A 3 -43.45 72.05 -44.07
CA THR A 3 -42.25 71.33 -44.54
C THR A 3 -41.58 70.51 -43.43
N TYR A 4 -41.52 71.04 -42.20
CA TYR A 4 -40.95 70.36 -41.04
C TYR A 4 -41.80 69.18 -40.56
N ILE A 5 -43.12 69.24 -40.79
CA ILE A 5 -44.07 68.14 -40.53
C ILE A 5 -43.81 67.00 -41.50
N ILE A 6 -43.74 67.31 -42.79
CA ILE A 6 -43.45 66.31 -43.83
C ILE A 6 -42.11 65.65 -43.54
N ILE A 7 -41.09 66.42 -43.16
CA ILE A 7 -39.77 65.87 -42.81
C ILE A 7 -39.84 64.93 -41.61
N ASN A 8 -40.47 65.30 -40.50
CA ASN A 8 -40.53 64.44 -39.30
C ASN A 8 -41.43 63.22 -39.47
N SER A 9 -42.56 63.34 -40.17
CA SER A 9 -43.42 62.19 -40.51
C SER A 9 -42.74 61.25 -41.50
N ILE A 10 -41.94 61.78 -42.43
CA ILE A 10 -41.07 60.98 -43.28
C ILE A 10 -39.99 60.30 -42.45
N ILE A 11 -39.38 60.98 -41.47
CA ILE A 11 -38.36 60.40 -40.59
C ILE A 11 -38.94 59.25 -39.75
N THR A 12 -40.13 59.39 -39.16
CA THR A 12 -40.76 58.30 -38.40
C THR A 12 -41.14 57.14 -39.30
N LEU A 13 -41.66 57.40 -40.50
CA LEU A 13 -41.92 56.37 -41.50
C LEU A 13 -40.63 55.67 -41.94
N LEU A 14 -39.55 56.40 -42.17
CA LEU A 14 -38.24 55.86 -42.51
C LEU A 14 -37.67 55.01 -41.37
N ILE A 15 -37.83 55.42 -40.12
CA ILE A 15 -37.41 54.63 -38.96
C ILE A 15 -38.23 53.34 -38.85
N LEU A 16 -39.55 53.40 -39.07
CA LEU A 16 -40.40 52.20 -39.08
C LEU A 16 -40.03 51.26 -40.22
N ILE A 17 -39.80 51.79 -41.43
CA ILE A 17 -39.33 51.02 -42.59
C ILE A 17 -37.95 50.42 -42.30
N PHE A 18 -37.05 51.16 -41.64
CA PHE A 18 -35.73 50.68 -41.26
C PHE A 18 -35.80 49.57 -40.20
N CYS A 19 -36.68 49.69 -39.21
CA CYS A 19 -36.96 48.63 -38.24
C CYS A 19 -37.55 47.39 -38.94
N PHE A 20 -38.50 47.56 -39.86
CA PHE A 20 -39.03 46.47 -40.69
C PHE A 20 -37.95 45.82 -41.58
N TYR A 21 -37.04 46.62 -42.13
CA TYR A 21 -35.90 46.14 -42.90
C TYR A 21 -34.91 45.36 -42.02
N LEU A 22 -34.62 45.83 -40.80
CA LEU A 22 -33.78 45.10 -39.85
C LEU A 22 -34.44 43.78 -39.43
N LEU A 23 -35.75 43.77 -39.18
CA LEU A 23 -36.50 42.53 -38.94
C LEU A 23 -36.39 41.61 -40.16
N TYR A 24 -36.68 42.09 -41.37
CA TYR A 24 -36.55 41.27 -42.58
C TYR A 24 -35.14 40.69 -42.76
N LYS A 25 -34.11 41.53 -42.60
CA LYS A 25 -32.70 41.15 -42.75
C LYS A 25 -32.29 40.06 -41.77
N VAL A 26 -32.62 40.21 -40.49
CA VAL A 26 -32.26 39.24 -39.46
C VAL A 26 -33.04 37.92 -39.65
N LYS A 27 -34.26 37.93 -40.23
CA LYS A 27 -34.96 36.69 -40.65
C LYS A 27 -34.18 35.97 -41.75
N THR A 28 -33.70 36.70 -42.76
CA THR A 28 -32.95 36.13 -43.89
C THR A 28 -31.57 35.60 -43.49
N THR A 29 -30.85 36.28 -42.59
CA THR A 29 -29.52 35.81 -42.13
C THR A 29 -29.61 34.47 -41.38
N ASN A 30 -30.63 34.29 -40.52
CA ASN A 30 -30.85 33.02 -39.80
C ASN A 30 -31.31 31.87 -40.71
N THR A 31 -32.03 32.19 -41.80
CA THR A 31 -32.40 31.16 -42.80
C THR A 31 -31.17 30.63 -43.54
N THR A 32 -30.09 31.43 -43.59
CA THR A 32 -28.85 31.09 -44.30
C THR A 32 -27.87 30.30 -43.41
N GLN A 33 -27.85 30.52 -42.09
CA GLN A 33 -27.00 29.76 -41.15
C GLN A 33 -27.49 28.33 -40.87
N ASN A 34 -28.79 28.03 -41.04
CA ASN A 34 -29.32 26.66 -40.89
C ASN A 34 -28.95 25.70 -42.03
N LYS A 35 -28.07 26.11 -42.95
CA LYS A 35 -27.65 25.28 -44.10
C LYS A 35 -26.16 24.92 -44.14
N SER A 36 -25.38 25.22 -43.09
CA SER A 36 -23.99 24.76 -42.99
C SER A 36 -23.58 24.45 -41.55
N GLU A 37 -23.00 23.25 -41.40
CA GLU A 37 -22.09 22.79 -40.34
C GLU A 37 -22.65 22.30 -39.00
N TYR A 38 -22.68 20.97 -38.91
CA TYR A 38 -22.16 20.27 -37.73
C TYR A 38 -20.74 20.74 -37.43
N THR A 39 -20.56 21.63 -36.44
CA THR A 39 -19.58 21.49 -35.34
C THR A 39 -19.56 22.75 -34.46
N SER A 40 -19.30 22.50 -33.17
CA SER A 40 -19.09 23.44 -32.06
C SER A 40 -20.33 24.04 -31.40
N GLU A 41 -20.58 23.51 -30.20
CA GLU A 41 -21.25 24.19 -29.10
C GLU A 41 -20.55 25.54 -28.82
N ASN A 42 -21.21 26.63 -29.21
CA ASN A 42 -21.31 27.90 -28.45
C ASN A 42 -21.83 29.02 -29.37
N ASN A 43 -22.98 28.82 -29.99
CA ASN A 43 -23.71 29.95 -30.56
C ASN A 43 -24.47 30.66 -29.44
N THR A 44 -23.79 31.61 -28.79
CA THR A 44 -24.37 32.67 -27.94
C THR A 44 -25.09 33.73 -28.79
N THR A 45 -25.71 33.33 -29.89
CA THR A 45 -26.61 34.21 -30.65
C THR A 45 -27.96 34.19 -29.95
N LEU A 46 -28.39 35.34 -29.41
CA LEU A 46 -29.76 35.49 -28.90
C LEU A 46 -30.74 34.99 -29.97
N ASP A 47 -31.71 34.16 -29.55
CA ASP A 47 -32.71 33.59 -30.45
C ASP A 47 -33.33 34.71 -31.30
N TRP A 48 -33.42 34.48 -32.60
CA TRP A 48 -34.06 35.35 -33.58
C TRP A 48 -35.37 35.94 -33.07
N LYS A 49 -36.18 35.14 -32.37
CA LYS A 49 -37.43 35.56 -31.75
C LYS A 49 -37.20 36.69 -30.73
N ILE A 50 -36.17 36.58 -29.90
CA ILE A 50 -35.81 37.60 -28.91
C ILE A 50 -35.35 38.89 -29.58
N ILE A 51 -34.54 38.79 -30.65
CA ILE A 51 -34.09 39.96 -31.42
C ILE A 51 -35.27 40.69 -32.06
N THR A 52 -36.22 39.96 -32.66
CA THR A 52 -37.43 40.58 -33.23
C THR A 52 -38.26 41.33 -32.19
N LEU A 53 -38.30 40.77 -30.99
CA LEU A 53 -39.10 41.25 -29.88
C LEU A 53 -38.45 42.51 -29.26
N LEU A 54 -37.10 42.55 -29.17
CA LEU A 54 -36.33 43.74 -28.80
C LEU A 54 -36.46 44.87 -29.83
N ILE A 55 -36.39 44.57 -31.13
CA ILE A 55 -36.57 45.57 -32.20
C ILE A 55 -37.99 46.13 -32.19
N SER A 56 -39.01 45.29 -31.97
CA SER A 56 -40.40 45.71 -31.83
C SER A 56 -40.60 46.62 -30.60
N ALA A 57 -40.05 46.23 -29.44
CA ALA A 57 -40.09 47.05 -28.23
C ALA A 57 -39.38 48.41 -28.42
N PHE A 58 -38.24 48.41 -29.10
CA PHE A 58 -37.52 49.64 -29.45
C PHE A 58 -38.32 50.53 -30.41
N ALA A 59 -38.96 49.95 -31.44
CA ALA A 59 -39.81 50.67 -32.37
C ALA A 59 -41.02 51.32 -31.67
N LEU A 60 -41.63 50.61 -30.69
CA LEU A 60 -42.72 51.16 -29.87
C LEU A 60 -42.26 52.31 -28.97
N LEU A 61 -41.04 52.23 -28.40
CA LEU A 61 -40.43 53.32 -27.63
C LEU A 61 -40.11 54.54 -28.49
N VAL A 62 -39.58 54.34 -29.69
CA VAL A 62 -39.33 55.44 -30.61
C VAL A 62 -40.65 56.07 -31.05
N PHE A 63 -41.66 55.25 -31.38
CA PHE A 63 -43.00 55.73 -31.69
C PHE A 63 -43.60 56.51 -30.52
N SER A 64 -43.41 56.08 -29.26
CA SER A 64 -43.93 56.80 -28.10
C SER A 64 -43.32 58.20 -27.94
N ILE A 65 -42.06 58.40 -28.32
CA ILE A 65 -41.42 59.73 -28.30
C ILE A 65 -42.03 60.66 -29.36
N PHE A 66 -42.35 60.14 -30.54
CA PHE A 66 -42.88 60.94 -31.65
C PHE A 66 -44.40 61.06 -31.68
N ALA A 67 -45.13 60.16 -31.00
CA ALA A 67 -46.59 60.13 -30.98
C ALA A 67 -47.21 61.42 -30.43
N PRO A 68 -46.75 62.04 -29.32
CA PRO A 68 -47.30 63.30 -28.85
C PRO A 68 -47.22 64.40 -29.90
N PHE A 69 -46.10 64.50 -30.62
CA PHE A 69 -45.92 65.52 -31.66
C PHE A 69 -46.79 65.29 -32.91
N ILE A 70 -47.05 64.02 -33.24
CA ILE A 70 -47.93 63.65 -34.36
C ILE A 70 -49.40 63.92 -34.00
N PHE A 71 -49.79 63.59 -32.77
CA PHE A 71 -51.19 63.65 -32.34
C PHE A 71 -51.63 64.99 -31.73
N THR A 72 -50.71 65.95 -31.49
CA THR A 72 -51.05 67.30 -30.94
C THR A 72 -51.12 68.41 -31.98
N ARG A 73 -51.04 68.10 -33.28
CA ARG A 73 -51.13 69.12 -34.37
C ARG A 73 -52.54 69.21 -34.93
N ASN A 74 -52.90 70.41 -35.41
CA ASN A 74 -54.19 70.66 -36.07
C ASN A 74 -54.42 69.66 -37.19
N SER A 75 -55.49 68.88 -37.03
CA SER A 75 -55.97 67.94 -38.03
C SER A 75 -56.47 68.65 -39.28
N ALA A 76 -56.33 67.98 -40.42
CA ALA A 76 -56.93 68.41 -41.70
C ALA A 76 -58.45 68.19 -41.76
N SER A 77 -59.06 67.55 -40.74
CA SER A 77 -60.51 67.41 -40.57
C SER A 77 -60.96 67.95 -39.20
N SER A 78 -62.16 68.53 -39.16
CA SER A 78 -62.80 69.13 -37.97
C SER A 78 -63.11 68.15 -36.84
N ASP A 79 -62.84 66.85 -37.02
CA ASP A 79 -63.08 65.80 -36.02
C ASP A 79 -61.90 65.64 -35.02
N PHE A 80 -60.81 66.38 -35.19
CA PHE A 80 -59.59 66.26 -34.37
C PHE A 80 -59.00 67.66 -34.05
N ASP A 81 -59.80 68.53 -33.41
CA ASP A 81 -59.34 69.82 -32.83
C ASP A 81 -59.00 69.64 -31.34
N PHE A 82 -57.78 69.98 -30.99
CA PHE A 82 -57.15 69.62 -29.72
C PHE A 82 -56.55 70.87 -29.04
N THR A 83 -57.36 71.91 -28.83
CA THR A 83 -56.89 73.22 -28.32
C THR A 83 -57.02 73.41 -26.78
N LEU A 84 -57.65 72.47 -26.05
CA LEU A 84 -57.79 72.45 -24.57
C LEU A 84 -57.06 71.24 -23.93
N THR A 85 -55.72 71.25 -23.92
CA THR A 85 -54.89 70.02 -23.93
C THR A 85 -54.40 69.42 -22.61
N GLY A 86 -55.07 69.65 -21.49
CA GLY A 86 -54.86 68.81 -20.29
C GLY A 86 -55.33 67.36 -20.56
N GLN A 87 -56.54 67.23 -21.10
CA GLN A 87 -57.16 65.95 -21.46
C GLN A 87 -56.45 65.25 -22.62
N ILE A 88 -55.77 65.98 -23.50
CA ILE A 88 -54.99 65.40 -24.61
C ILE A 88 -53.65 64.84 -24.10
N GLY A 89 -53.02 65.51 -23.13
CA GLY A 89 -51.88 64.94 -22.39
C GLY A 89 -52.28 63.65 -21.66
N ASP A 90 -53.45 63.64 -21.02
CA ASP A 90 -54.00 62.45 -20.34
C ASP A 90 -54.38 61.33 -21.31
N THR A 91 -54.91 61.68 -22.48
CA THR A 91 -55.27 60.71 -23.54
C THR A 91 -54.02 60.13 -24.18
N ILE A 92 -53.01 60.95 -24.47
CA ILE A 92 -51.72 60.49 -25.02
C ILE A 92 -50.97 59.65 -23.98
N GLY A 93 -50.90 60.09 -22.72
CA GLY A 93 -50.32 59.32 -21.62
C GLY A 93 -51.06 58.00 -21.39
N GLY A 94 -52.40 58.02 -21.39
CA GLY A 94 -53.25 56.84 -21.24
C GLY A 94 -53.14 55.84 -22.40
N ILE A 95 -52.94 56.31 -23.63
CA ILE A 95 -52.72 55.47 -24.81
C ILE A 95 -51.27 54.97 -24.88
N MET A 96 -50.29 55.79 -24.50
CA MET A 96 -48.86 55.51 -24.64
C MET A 96 -48.32 54.59 -23.53
N ASN A 97 -48.77 54.79 -22.29
CA ASN A 97 -48.30 54.02 -21.13
C ASN A 97 -48.49 52.51 -21.28
N PRO A 98 -49.60 51.98 -21.82
CA PRO A 98 -49.74 50.56 -22.12
C PRO A 98 -48.65 50.02 -23.06
N PHE A 99 -48.26 50.74 -24.10
CA PHE A 99 -47.21 50.30 -25.03
C PHE A 99 -45.82 50.32 -24.38
N VAL A 100 -45.51 51.37 -23.61
CA VAL A 100 -44.25 51.45 -22.84
C VAL A 100 -44.21 50.37 -21.77
N ALA A 101 -45.33 50.09 -21.09
CA ALA A 101 -45.44 49.02 -20.11
C ALA A 101 -45.27 47.63 -20.75
N ILE A 102 -45.90 47.37 -21.91
CA ILE A 102 -45.73 46.12 -22.65
C ILE A 102 -44.27 45.93 -23.07
N ALA A 103 -43.62 46.97 -23.61
CA ALA A 103 -42.20 46.94 -23.95
C ALA A 103 -41.32 46.69 -22.72
N GLY A 104 -41.61 47.32 -21.58
CA GLY A 104 -40.92 47.12 -20.32
C GLY A 104 -41.05 45.69 -19.77
N VAL A 105 -42.27 45.13 -19.76
CA VAL A 105 -42.54 43.74 -19.35
C VAL A 105 -41.80 42.76 -20.24
N ILE A 106 -41.78 43.02 -21.54
CA ILE A 106 -41.03 42.25 -22.53
C ILE A 106 -39.53 42.24 -22.23
N VAL A 107 -38.90 43.41 -22.09
CA VAL A 107 -37.45 43.53 -21.89
C VAL A 107 -37.06 42.91 -20.56
N THR A 108 -37.87 43.15 -19.52
CA THR A 108 -37.67 42.57 -18.19
C THR A 108 -37.82 41.05 -18.20
N GLY A 109 -38.84 40.52 -18.89
CA GLY A 109 -39.04 39.09 -19.07
C GLY A 109 -37.88 38.42 -19.82
N LEU A 110 -37.33 39.09 -20.82
CA LEU A 110 -36.13 38.64 -21.55
C LEU A 110 -34.89 38.66 -20.66
N ALA A 111 -34.68 39.71 -19.86
CA ALA A 111 -33.58 39.79 -18.91
C ALA A 111 -33.64 38.64 -17.89
N PHE A 112 -34.82 38.39 -17.31
CA PHE A 112 -35.03 37.24 -16.43
C PHE A 112 -34.84 35.90 -17.12
N TYR A 113 -35.25 35.75 -18.38
CA TYR A 113 -35.03 34.53 -19.15
C TYR A 113 -33.53 34.25 -19.38
N VAL A 114 -32.76 35.27 -19.74
CA VAL A 114 -31.30 35.14 -19.90
C VAL A 114 -30.64 34.79 -18.57
N GLN A 115 -31.06 35.43 -17.46
CA GLN A 115 -30.56 35.11 -16.11
C GLN A 115 -30.91 33.67 -15.70
N TYR A 116 -32.13 33.20 -15.99
CA TYR A 116 -32.54 31.83 -15.74
C TYR A 116 -31.67 30.83 -16.52
N LYS A 117 -31.40 31.10 -17.80
CA LYS A 117 -30.52 30.27 -18.64
C LYS A 117 -29.09 30.22 -18.09
N ALA A 118 -28.53 31.37 -17.70
CA ALA A 118 -27.19 31.45 -17.09
C ALA A 118 -27.11 30.65 -15.78
N ASN A 119 -28.13 30.77 -14.91
CA ASN A 119 -28.21 30.01 -13.66
C ASN A 119 -28.28 28.50 -13.90
N LYS A 120 -29.02 28.07 -14.94
CA LYS A 120 -29.09 26.65 -15.33
C LYS A 120 -27.71 26.12 -15.73
N GLN A 121 -26.99 26.86 -16.59
CA GLN A 121 -25.63 26.50 -17.01
C GLN A 121 -24.64 26.47 -15.83
N GLN A 122 -24.71 27.47 -14.94
CA GLN A 122 -23.89 27.51 -13.73
C GLN A 122 -24.14 26.31 -12.81
N ARG A 123 -25.41 25.90 -12.65
CA ARG A 123 -25.75 24.70 -11.88
C ARG A 123 -25.18 23.44 -12.51
N GLU A 124 -25.27 23.30 -13.83
CA GLU A 124 -24.70 22.14 -14.55
C GLU A 124 -23.18 22.07 -14.40
N LEU A 125 -22.49 23.22 -14.57
CA LEU A 125 -21.05 23.34 -14.33
C LEU A 125 -20.68 22.94 -12.90
N PHE A 126 -21.36 23.52 -11.89
CA PHE A 126 -21.14 23.20 -10.48
C PHE A 126 -21.32 21.70 -10.17
N LEU A 127 -22.35 21.06 -10.72
CA LEU A 127 -22.56 19.62 -10.54
C LEU A 127 -21.44 18.80 -11.18
N SER A 128 -20.95 19.21 -12.34
CA SER A 128 -19.84 18.54 -13.02
C SER A 128 -18.53 18.68 -12.24
N GLU A 129 -18.23 19.86 -11.69
CA GLU A 129 -17.06 20.11 -10.83
C GLU A 129 -17.15 19.32 -9.53
N GLN A 130 -18.32 19.33 -8.88
CA GLN A 130 -18.53 18.56 -7.66
C GLN A 130 -18.30 17.06 -7.90
N LYS A 131 -18.80 16.53 -9.03
CA LYS A 131 -18.57 15.13 -9.41
C LYS A 131 -17.09 14.84 -9.66
N GLN A 132 -16.38 15.72 -10.37
CA GLN A 132 -14.94 15.57 -10.63
C GLN A 132 -14.13 15.64 -9.33
N SER A 133 -14.41 16.62 -8.47
CA SER A 133 -13.79 16.79 -7.15
C SER A 133 -14.02 15.55 -6.27
N ASN A 134 -15.24 15.03 -6.21
CA ASN A 134 -15.55 13.82 -5.46
C ASN A 134 -14.79 12.60 -5.99
N ASN A 135 -14.68 12.45 -7.32
CA ASN A 135 -13.89 11.37 -7.93
C ASN A 135 -12.40 11.49 -7.62
N GLN A 136 -11.84 12.71 -7.63
CA GLN A 136 -10.44 12.96 -7.27
C GLN A 136 -10.19 12.67 -5.78
N LEU A 137 -11.06 13.16 -4.91
CA LEU A 137 -10.99 12.91 -3.47
C LEU A 137 -11.06 11.41 -3.16
N GLN A 138 -11.96 10.67 -3.82
CA GLN A 138 -12.06 9.22 -3.63
C GLN A 138 -10.77 8.50 -4.04
N LYS A 139 -10.14 8.91 -5.15
CA LYS A 139 -8.84 8.36 -5.57
C LYS A 139 -7.74 8.67 -4.54
N GLN A 140 -7.71 9.88 -4.00
CA GLN A 140 -6.76 10.28 -2.96
C GLN A 140 -6.95 9.45 -1.68
N ILE A 141 -8.19 9.30 -1.21
CA ILE A 141 -8.51 8.46 -0.04
C ILE A 141 -8.09 7.01 -0.27
N ASN A 142 -8.38 6.44 -1.44
CA ASN A 142 -8.00 5.07 -1.74
C ASN A 142 -6.47 4.89 -1.76
N ASN A 143 -5.73 5.82 -2.37
CA ASN A 143 -4.27 5.81 -2.38
C ASN A 143 -3.70 5.98 -0.97
N GLN A 144 -4.26 6.89 -0.17
CA GLN A 144 -3.86 7.10 1.22
C GLN A 144 -4.11 5.86 2.08
N ASN A 145 -5.28 5.21 1.92
CA ASN A 145 -5.61 3.98 2.64
C ASN A 145 -4.63 2.86 2.29
N LYS A 146 -4.26 2.71 1.01
CA LYS A 146 -3.23 1.75 0.58
C LYS A 146 -1.87 2.07 1.20
N GLN A 147 -1.46 3.34 1.20
CA GLN A 147 -0.20 3.77 1.83
C GLN A 147 -0.22 3.51 3.34
N ASN A 148 -1.32 3.82 4.03
CA ASN A 148 -1.48 3.57 5.46
C ASN A 148 -1.39 2.07 5.78
N GLN A 149 -2.00 1.21 4.96
CA GLN A 149 -1.89 -0.25 5.12
C GLN A 149 -0.45 -0.74 4.97
N ILE A 150 0.29 -0.20 3.99
CA ILE A 150 1.72 -0.52 3.81
C ILE A 150 2.53 -0.04 5.03
N GLN A 151 2.29 1.18 5.53
CA GLN A 151 2.98 1.70 6.72
C GLN A 151 2.69 0.86 7.97
N LEU A 152 1.43 0.43 8.17
CA LEU A 152 1.05 -0.46 9.26
C LEU A 152 1.76 -1.82 9.15
N PHE A 153 1.83 -2.38 7.95
CA PHE A 153 2.58 -3.60 7.67
C PHE A 153 4.07 -3.42 7.98
N GLU A 154 4.69 -2.34 7.51
CA GLU A 154 6.11 -2.04 7.79
C GLU A 154 6.35 -1.90 9.29
N SER A 155 5.49 -1.17 10.01
CA SER A 155 5.58 -1.02 11.46
C SER A 155 5.47 -2.36 12.18
N GLN A 156 4.52 -3.22 11.78
CA GLN A 156 4.36 -4.56 12.35
C GLN A 156 5.58 -5.44 12.07
N PHE A 157 6.12 -5.38 10.85
CA PHE A 157 7.34 -6.10 10.49
C PHE A 157 8.53 -5.69 11.37
N TYR A 158 8.78 -4.39 11.51
CA TYR A 158 9.90 -3.91 12.33
C TYR A 158 9.72 -4.22 13.81
N GLU A 159 8.48 -4.21 14.33
CA GLU A 159 8.21 -4.63 15.70
C GLU A 159 8.46 -6.13 15.90
N MET A 160 8.01 -6.99 14.98
CA MET A 160 8.33 -8.42 15.06
C MET A 160 9.84 -8.68 14.95
N LEU A 161 10.55 -7.92 14.10
CA LEU A 161 12.00 -8.01 13.97
C LEU A 161 12.70 -7.61 15.27
N LYS A 162 12.21 -6.56 15.94
CA LYS A 162 12.70 -6.10 17.23
C LYS A 162 12.48 -7.16 18.31
N LEU A 163 11.26 -7.70 18.43
CA LEU A 163 10.94 -8.80 19.35
C LEU A 163 11.81 -10.04 19.09
N HIS A 164 12.10 -10.36 17.83
CA HIS A 164 13.01 -11.46 17.49
C HIS A 164 14.44 -11.20 17.99
N ARG A 165 14.94 -9.96 17.85
CA ARG A 165 16.25 -9.57 18.40
C ARG A 165 16.27 -9.60 19.92
N GLU A 166 15.20 -9.15 20.56
CA GLU A 166 15.04 -9.19 22.02
C GLU A 166 15.09 -10.62 22.54
N ASN A 167 14.37 -11.55 21.90
CA ASN A 167 14.47 -12.98 22.21
C ASN A 167 15.92 -13.48 22.17
N VAL A 168 16.71 -13.08 21.16
CA VAL A 168 18.13 -13.47 21.04
C VAL A 168 18.96 -12.88 22.17
N THR A 169 18.72 -11.62 22.55
CA THR A 169 19.47 -10.96 23.63
C THR A 169 19.12 -11.51 25.01
N GLU A 170 17.87 -11.92 25.22
CA GLU A 170 17.39 -12.50 26.49
C GLU A 170 17.81 -13.96 26.68
N MET A 171 18.29 -14.63 25.62
CA MET A 171 18.80 -15.98 25.78
C MET A 171 20.01 -16.01 26.69
N ILE A 172 19.91 -16.81 27.75
CA ILE A 172 20.99 -17.09 28.69
C ILE A 172 21.07 -18.60 28.94
N ILE A 173 22.29 -19.13 28.96
CA ILE A 173 22.60 -20.46 29.46
C ILE A 173 23.51 -20.34 30.67
N ASN A 174 22.99 -20.72 31.84
CA ASN A 174 23.77 -20.82 33.05
C ASN A 174 24.67 -22.06 32.98
N GLY A 175 25.94 -21.85 33.25
CA GLY A 175 26.98 -22.84 33.07
C GLY A 175 28.08 -22.69 34.10
N TYR A 176 29.27 -23.07 33.70
CA TYR A 176 30.45 -23.08 34.54
C TYR A 176 31.72 -23.06 33.70
N ASP A 177 32.77 -22.49 34.28
CA ASP A 177 34.12 -22.56 33.74
C ASP A 177 35.08 -23.06 34.82
N PHE A 178 36.34 -23.25 34.45
CA PHE A 178 37.37 -23.69 35.38
C PHE A 178 38.57 -22.76 35.34
N GLU A 179 39.02 -22.37 36.53
CA GLU A 179 40.28 -21.66 36.74
C GLU A 179 41.45 -22.65 36.78
N GLU A 180 42.57 -22.31 36.14
CA GLU A 180 43.74 -23.18 35.92
C GLU A 180 44.88 -22.88 36.90
N ASP A 181 44.59 -22.81 38.20
CA ASP A 181 45.61 -22.54 39.24
C ASP A 181 46.10 -23.85 39.91
N GLY A 182 46.88 -24.64 39.16
CA GLY A 182 47.45 -25.93 39.61
C GLY A 182 46.44 -27.08 39.78
N LYS A 183 45.16 -26.77 40.00
CA LYS A 183 43.99 -27.66 39.98
C LYS A 183 42.82 -26.93 39.30
N LEU A 184 41.97 -27.69 38.62
CA LEU A 184 40.75 -27.13 38.03
C LEU A 184 39.74 -26.78 39.13
N LYS A 185 39.53 -25.48 39.37
CA LYS A 185 38.51 -24.96 40.29
C LYS A 185 37.31 -24.46 39.50
N ARG A 186 36.15 -25.06 39.74
CA ARG A 186 34.91 -24.71 39.04
C ARG A 186 34.35 -23.39 39.57
N PHE A 187 33.94 -22.49 38.68
CA PHE A 187 33.16 -21.30 38.99
C PHE A 187 31.97 -21.15 38.04
N GLU A 188 30.95 -20.39 38.45
CA GLU A 188 29.76 -20.17 37.63
C GLU A 188 30.03 -19.16 36.52
N LYS A 189 29.54 -19.47 35.32
CA LYS A 189 29.67 -18.60 34.15
C LYS A 189 28.44 -18.77 33.27
N SER A 190 27.84 -17.67 32.87
CA SER A 190 26.77 -17.66 31.88
C SER A 190 27.35 -17.50 30.47
N THR A 191 26.61 -18.02 29.49
CA THR A 191 26.79 -17.68 28.08
C THR A 191 25.50 -17.02 27.61
N ASP A 192 25.63 -15.89 26.93
CA ASP A 192 24.54 -14.98 26.56
C ASP A 192 24.61 -14.57 25.08
N GLY A 193 23.48 -14.08 24.57
CA GLY A 193 23.35 -13.53 23.22
C GLY A 193 23.75 -14.52 22.11
N ARG A 194 24.42 -14.01 21.06
CA ARG A 194 24.75 -14.81 19.86
C ARG A 194 25.74 -15.95 20.11
N LYS A 195 26.56 -15.85 21.17
CA LYS A 195 27.54 -16.90 21.51
C LYS A 195 26.86 -18.21 21.89
N ILE A 196 25.62 -18.15 22.37
CA ILE A 196 24.82 -19.33 22.67
C ILE A 196 24.66 -20.23 21.45
N PHE A 197 24.38 -19.67 20.27
CA PHE A 197 24.20 -20.46 19.04
C PHE A 197 25.49 -21.19 18.64
N VAL A 198 26.67 -20.61 18.91
CA VAL A 198 27.97 -21.28 18.73
C VAL A 198 28.08 -22.50 19.63
N THR A 199 27.72 -22.35 20.91
CA THR A 199 27.79 -23.44 21.88
C THR A 199 26.74 -24.52 21.62
N MET A 200 25.52 -24.14 21.22
CA MET A 200 24.45 -25.04 20.82
C MET A 200 24.83 -25.85 19.57
N LYS A 201 25.43 -25.23 18.55
CA LYS A 201 26.00 -25.94 17.39
C LYS A 201 27.02 -26.97 17.86
N SER A 202 27.96 -26.55 18.71
CA SER A 202 29.03 -27.42 19.20
C SER A 202 28.49 -28.62 19.98
N GLU A 203 27.47 -28.42 20.80
CA GLU A 203 26.78 -29.49 21.52
C GLU A 203 26.05 -30.44 20.58
N PHE A 204 25.28 -29.92 19.63
CA PHE A 204 24.55 -30.76 18.68
C PHE A 204 25.50 -31.60 17.81
N GLU A 205 26.61 -31.03 17.37
CA GLU A 205 27.63 -31.76 16.61
C GLU A 205 28.36 -32.78 17.47
N SER A 206 28.53 -32.54 18.78
CA SER A 206 29.02 -33.55 19.72
C SER A 206 28.06 -34.72 19.85
N ILE A 207 26.74 -34.46 19.86
CA ILE A 207 25.71 -35.50 19.87
C ILE A 207 25.80 -36.34 18.58
N LEU A 208 25.89 -35.70 17.42
CA LEU A 208 26.05 -36.39 16.14
C LEU A 208 27.34 -37.22 16.10
N ALA A 209 28.44 -36.68 16.60
CA ALA A 209 29.73 -37.38 16.67
C ALA A 209 29.66 -38.62 17.57
N LEU A 210 28.94 -38.55 18.70
CA LEU A 210 28.70 -39.71 19.57
C LEU A 210 27.81 -40.75 18.89
N TYR A 211 26.73 -40.33 18.25
CA TYR A 211 25.79 -41.24 17.58
C TYR A 211 26.45 -42.01 16.43
N THR A 212 27.28 -41.31 15.66
CA THR A 212 27.93 -41.86 14.46
C THR A 212 29.10 -42.80 14.73
N LYS A 213 29.53 -42.96 15.99
CA LYS A 213 30.52 -44.00 16.35
C LYS A 213 29.98 -45.41 16.11
N ASP A 214 28.71 -45.63 16.45
CA ASP A 214 28.08 -46.96 16.39
C ASP A 214 26.98 -47.05 15.34
N ASN A 215 26.51 -45.92 14.78
CA ASN A 215 25.37 -45.87 13.88
C ASN A 215 25.67 -45.09 12.59
N LYS A 216 25.01 -45.47 11.48
CA LYS A 216 24.99 -44.64 10.27
C LYS A 216 23.97 -43.51 10.42
N LEU A 217 24.37 -42.30 10.05
CA LEU A 217 23.46 -41.15 10.10
C LEU A 217 22.41 -41.26 8.97
N THR A 218 21.16 -41.47 9.36
CA THR A 218 19.99 -41.44 8.47
C THR A 218 19.02 -40.36 8.93
N GLN A 219 17.95 -40.09 8.19
CA GLN A 219 16.90 -39.15 8.60
C GLN A 219 16.36 -39.46 10.01
N LYS A 220 16.12 -40.75 10.32
CA LYS A 220 15.64 -41.18 11.64
C LYS A 220 16.69 -40.95 12.73
N GLY A 221 17.96 -41.29 12.46
CA GLY A 221 19.06 -41.06 13.40
C GLY A 221 19.31 -39.58 13.68
N PHE A 222 19.25 -38.75 12.63
CA PHE A 222 19.38 -37.30 12.75
C PHE A 222 18.21 -36.71 13.56
N HIS A 223 16.98 -37.16 13.30
CA HIS A 223 15.81 -36.78 14.10
C HIS A 223 15.99 -37.12 15.58
N ARG A 224 16.43 -38.35 15.91
CA ARG A 224 16.73 -38.77 17.29
C ARG A 224 17.78 -37.88 17.96
N CYS A 225 18.89 -37.62 17.27
CA CYS A 225 19.94 -36.71 17.77
C CYS A 225 19.39 -35.30 18.04
N TYR A 226 18.56 -34.78 17.12
CA TYR A 226 17.98 -33.45 17.27
C TYR A 226 16.95 -33.41 18.41
N LYS A 227 16.15 -34.47 18.58
CA LYS A 227 15.23 -34.63 19.72
C LYS A 227 15.98 -34.59 21.04
N LEU A 228 17.10 -35.31 21.16
CA LEU A 228 17.99 -35.23 22.34
C LEU A 228 18.49 -33.81 22.58
N PHE A 229 18.95 -33.12 21.54
CA PHE A 229 19.41 -31.74 21.64
C PHE A 229 18.30 -30.77 22.05
N PHE A 230 17.10 -30.94 21.50
CA PHE A 230 15.98 -30.05 21.72
C PHE A 230 15.30 -30.29 23.07
N SER A 231 14.92 -31.54 23.38
CA SER A 231 14.18 -31.92 24.59
C SER A 231 15.07 -32.28 25.78
N GLY A 232 16.32 -32.69 25.52
CA GLY A 232 17.28 -33.08 26.55
C GLY A 232 17.26 -34.59 26.86
N LEU A 233 18.33 -35.03 27.54
CA LEU A 233 18.62 -36.45 27.80
C LEU A 233 17.52 -37.18 28.58
N ASN A 234 16.89 -36.49 29.53
CA ASN A 234 15.90 -37.12 30.40
C ASN A 234 14.60 -37.44 29.65
N GLU A 235 14.21 -36.60 28.69
CA GLU A 235 13.04 -36.87 27.83
C GLU A 235 13.40 -37.91 26.77
N TYR A 236 14.59 -37.79 26.17
CA TYR A 236 15.10 -38.76 25.20
C TYR A 236 15.13 -40.19 25.76
N GLU A 237 15.67 -40.39 26.97
CA GLU A 237 15.76 -41.70 27.61
C GLU A 237 14.38 -42.33 27.85
N ARG A 238 13.35 -41.53 28.11
CA ARG A 238 11.97 -42.05 28.27
C ARG A 238 11.36 -42.50 26.96
N GLU A 239 11.69 -41.80 25.87
CA GLU A 239 11.10 -42.03 24.55
C GLU A 239 11.82 -43.14 23.78
N PHE A 240 13.14 -43.28 23.97
CA PHE A 240 13.99 -44.26 23.28
C PHE A 240 14.81 -45.09 24.28
N PRO A 241 14.18 -45.85 25.19
CA PRO A 241 14.90 -46.67 26.17
C PRO A 241 15.78 -47.75 25.51
N GLU A 242 15.47 -48.15 24.27
CA GLU A 242 16.25 -49.13 23.52
C GLU A 242 17.66 -48.66 23.12
N ASP A 243 17.92 -47.35 23.14
CA ASP A 243 19.22 -46.77 22.79
C ASP A 243 20.21 -46.80 23.98
N GLU A 244 20.24 -47.91 24.73
CA GLU A 244 20.95 -48.05 26.01
C GLU A 244 22.43 -47.64 25.95
N ASN A 245 23.16 -48.12 24.94
CA ASN A 245 24.59 -47.81 24.77
C ASN A 245 24.82 -46.31 24.52
N PHE A 246 23.98 -45.70 23.70
CA PHE A 246 24.08 -44.27 23.39
C PHE A 246 23.73 -43.42 24.62
N ILE A 247 22.68 -43.77 25.35
CA ILE A 247 22.28 -43.11 26.61
C ILE A 247 23.40 -43.23 27.65
N PHE A 248 24.01 -44.42 27.77
CA PHE A 248 25.14 -44.64 28.68
C PHE A 248 26.32 -43.72 28.34
N LEU A 249 26.70 -43.62 27.07
CA LEU A 249 27.76 -42.73 26.61
C LEU A 249 27.45 -41.25 26.92
N LEU A 250 26.21 -40.81 26.69
CA LEU A 250 25.77 -39.44 26.99
C LEU A 250 25.82 -39.12 28.48
N LYS A 251 25.37 -40.05 29.35
CA LYS A 251 25.47 -39.90 30.81
C LYS A 251 26.93 -39.83 31.26
N LYS A 252 27.79 -40.68 30.70
CA LYS A 252 29.24 -40.69 30.98
C LYS A 252 29.90 -39.38 30.55
N ALA A 253 29.61 -38.90 29.34
CA ALA A 253 30.10 -37.62 28.79
C ALA A 253 29.68 -36.44 29.68
N ARG A 254 28.39 -36.37 30.06
CA ARG A 254 27.87 -35.36 30.98
C ARG A 254 28.61 -35.37 32.31
N LYS A 255 28.80 -36.54 32.92
CA LYS A 255 29.45 -36.69 34.24
C LYS A 255 30.91 -36.26 34.18
N GLN A 256 31.67 -36.68 33.17
CA GLN A 256 33.07 -36.32 32.98
C GLN A 256 33.25 -34.82 32.73
N HIS A 257 32.35 -34.21 31.94
CA HIS A 257 32.40 -32.80 31.64
C HIS A 257 32.14 -31.92 32.88
N GLN A 258 31.19 -32.33 33.74
CA GLN A 258 30.85 -31.61 34.97
C GLN A 258 31.92 -31.79 36.06
N ASN A 259 32.49 -32.99 36.17
CA ASN A 259 33.43 -33.38 37.21
C ASN A 259 34.68 -33.98 36.55
N PRO A 260 35.61 -33.14 36.04
CA PRO A 260 36.82 -33.64 35.42
C PRO A 260 37.65 -34.45 36.42
N LYS A 261 38.38 -35.46 35.90
CA LYS A 261 39.28 -36.28 36.73
C LYS A 261 40.37 -35.39 37.34
N LYS A 262 40.80 -35.70 38.57
CA LYS A 262 41.85 -34.96 39.29
C LYS A 262 43.18 -34.81 38.51
N ALA A 263 43.45 -35.73 37.58
CA ALA A 263 44.65 -35.69 36.74
C ALA A 263 44.61 -34.60 35.66
N ILE A 264 43.42 -34.12 35.27
CA ILE A 264 43.25 -33.10 34.25
C ILE A 264 43.55 -31.72 34.87
N LYS A 265 44.49 -30.99 34.26
CA LYS A 265 44.94 -29.68 34.78
C LYS A 265 44.49 -28.52 33.91
N LYS A 266 44.11 -28.76 32.64
CA LYS A 266 43.67 -27.71 31.71
C LYS A 266 42.18 -27.81 31.38
N ASN A 267 41.55 -26.65 31.20
CA ASN A 267 40.15 -26.53 30.83
C ASN A 267 39.87 -27.05 29.40
N SER A 268 40.87 -27.01 28.52
CA SER A 268 40.80 -27.60 27.18
C SER A 268 40.75 -29.13 27.21
N GLU A 269 41.63 -29.76 28.00
CA GLU A 269 41.73 -31.22 28.12
C GLU A 269 40.45 -31.87 28.65
N ARG A 270 39.71 -31.20 29.54
CA ARG A 270 38.42 -31.75 30.03
C ARG A 270 37.32 -31.77 28.98
N LYS A 271 37.45 -31.00 27.90
CA LYS A 271 36.46 -30.93 26.82
C LYS A 271 36.60 -32.11 25.88
N GLU A 272 37.76 -32.76 25.84
CA GLU A 272 37.95 -34.01 25.13
C GLU A 272 37.28 -35.16 25.91
N PHE A 273 36.29 -35.80 25.29
CA PHE A 273 35.59 -36.93 25.91
C PHE A 273 36.15 -38.27 25.42
N ILE A 274 36.08 -38.49 24.11
CA ILE A 274 36.67 -39.62 23.40
C ILE A 274 37.31 -39.10 22.11
N LYS A 275 38.11 -39.93 21.44
CA LYS A 275 38.77 -39.58 20.18
C LYS A 275 37.76 -38.99 19.18
N ASP A 276 38.05 -37.78 18.69
CA ASP A 276 37.26 -37.00 17.74
C ASP A 276 35.92 -36.45 18.28
N VAL A 277 35.69 -36.47 19.60
CA VAL A 277 34.48 -35.92 20.24
C VAL A 277 34.86 -34.93 21.33
N ASN A 278 34.67 -33.64 21.02
CA ASN A 278 34.98 -32.52 21.90
C ASN A 278 33.73 -31.77 22.34
N LEU A 279 33.50 -31.70 23.65
CA LEU A 279 32.42 -30.96 24.29
C LEU A 279 32.82 -29.49 24.51
N ASN A 280 32.93 -28.73 23.42
CA ASN A 280 33.45 -27.36 23.41
C ASN A 280 32.47 -26.29 23.93
N PHE A 281 31.85 -26.55 25.07
CA PHE A 281 30.90 -25.65 25.71
C PHE A 281 31.02 -25.73 27.24
N ASN A 282 30.40 -24.79 27.94
CA ASN A 282 30.68 -24.52 29.34
C ASN A 282 29.40 -24.55 30.18
N TYR A 283 28.53 -25.53 29.94
CA TYR A 283 27.30 -25.74 30.71
C TYR A 283 27.00 -27.23 30.84
N LYS A 284 25.89 -27.60 31.50
CA LYS A 284 25.49 -29.00 31.68
C LYS A 284 25.12 -29.60 30.32
N PRO A 285 25.88 -30.58 29.79
CA PRO A 285 25.57 -31.16 28.48
C PRO A 285 24.21 -31.85 28.45
N PHE A 286 23.58 -31.84 27.29
CA PHE A 286 22.36 -32.54 26.90
C PHE A 286 21.13 -32.13 27.73
N SER A 287 21.09 -30.89 28.22
CA SER A 287 19.98 -30.39 29.06
C SER A 287 18.70 -30.07 28.28
N GLY A 288 18.79 -30.00 26.95
CA GLY A 288 17.70 -29.54 26.11
C GLY A 288 17.72 -28.02 25.92
N HIS A 289 17.21 -27.58 24.77
CA HIS A 289 17.10 -26.17 24.38
C HIS A 289 15.70 -25.77 23.90
N SER A 290 14.68 -26.60 24.12
CA SER A 290 13.31 -26.37 23.68
C SER A 290 12.75 -25.02 24.12
N SER A 291 13.02 -24.61 25.36
CA SER A 291 12.60 -23.31 25.90
C SER A 291 13.22 -22.11 25.21
N ARG A 292 14.42 -22.25 24.63
CA ARG A 292 15.13 -21.15 23.95
C ARG A 292 14.83 -21.17 22.45
N LEU A 293 15.08 -22.31 21.81
CA LEU A 293 14.93 -22.46 20.37
C LEU A 293 13.48 -22.53 19.92
N GLY A 294 12.55 -22.99 20.77
CA GLY A 294 11.13 -23.05 20.44
C GLY A 294 10.53 -21.69 20.15
N HIS A 295 10.78 -20.69 21.02
CA HIS A 295 10.31 -19.32 20.80
C HIS A 295 11.03 -18.66 19.62
N TYR A 296 12.35 -18.85 19.54
CA TYR A 296 13.18 -18.30 18.47
C TYR A 296 12.72 -18.72 17.07
N PHE A 297 12.61 -20.02 16.81
CA PHE A 297 12.22 -20.52 15.49
C PHE A 297 10.76 -20.19 15.16
N ARG A 298 9.87 -20.20 16.17
CA ARG A 298 8.46 -19.82 15.97
C ARG A 298 8.33 -18.36 15.54
N HIS A 299 9.02 -17.44 16.21
CA HIS A 299 8.97 -16.02 15.84
C HIS A 299 9.59 -15.80 14.46
N LEU A 300 10.74 -16.42 14.18
CA LEU A 300 11.38 -16.33 12.88
C LEU A 300 10.44 -16.82 11.75
N TYR A 301 9.79 -17.97 11.95
CA TYR A 301 8.83 -18.53 11.00
C TYR A 301 7.61 -17.62 10.80
N LEU A 302 7.05 -17.07 11.89
CA LEU A 302 5.89 -16.18 11.82
C LEU A 302 6.20 -14.90 11.02
N ILE A 303 7.38 -14.32 11.18
CA ILE A 303 7.80 -13.14 10.40
C ILE A 303 7.84 -13.49 8.90
N VAL A 304 8.52 -14.60 8.55
CA VAL A 304 8.63 -15.01 7.15
C VAL A 304 7.26 -15.34 6.56
N LYS A 305 6.44 -16.09 7.28
CA LYS A 305 5.08 -16.45 6.87
C LYS A 305 4.20 -15.22 6.66
N SER A 306 4.30 -14.22 7.55
CA SER A 306 3.54 -12.97 7.43
C SER A 306 3.92 -12.19 6.17
N ILE A 307 5.20 -12.12 5.83
CA ILE A 307 5.67 -11.45 4.60
C ILE A 307 5.29 -12.27 3.36
N ALA A 308 5.54 -13.58 3.38
CA ALA A 308 5.30 -14.49 2.27
C ALA A 308 3.82 -14.53 1.87
N ASN A 309 2.91 -14.48 2.84
CA ASN A 309 1.48 -14.57 2.63
C ASN A 309 0.78 -13.19 2.59
N SER A 310 1.52 -12.09 2.61
CA SER A 310 0.94 -10.74 2.55
C SER A 310 0.35 -10.47 1.18
N GLU A 311 -0.91 -10.01 1.16
CA GLU A 311 -1.60 -9.51 -0.04
C GLU A 311 -1.25 -8.04 -0.35
N LEU A 312 -0.66 -7.32 0.61
CA LEU A 312 -0.31 -5.90 0.44
C LEU A 312 0.95 -5.70 -0.43
N ILE A 313 1.87 -6.67 -0.39
CA ILE A 313 3.14 -6.68 -1.12
C ILE A 313 3.18 -7.90 -2.03
N GLU A 314 2.60 -7.77 -3.22
CA GLU A 314 2.40 -8.90 -4.12
C GLU A 314 3.70 -9.38 -4.79
N SER A 315 4.59 -8.44 -5.11
CA SER A 315 5.79 -8.75 -5.88
C SER A 315 6.84 -9.50 -5.06
N TYR A 316 7.50 -10.48 -5.69
CA TYR A 316 8.61 -11.20 -5.06
C TYR A 316 9.72 -10.24 -4.59
N ASP A 317 10.03 -9.23 -5.40
CA ASP A 317 11.13 -8.30 -5.09
C ASP A 317 10.80 -7.42 -3.86
N GLU A 318 9.54 -7.01 -3.67
CA GLU A 318 9.10 -6.31 -2.46
C GLU A 318 9.15 -7.23 -1.22
N LYS A 319 8.67 -8.46 -1.31
CA LYS A 319 8.80 -9.45 -0.22
C LYS A 319 10.27 -9.65 0.15
N MET A 320 11.13 -9.75 -0.88
CA MET A 320 12.55 -9.96 -0.71
C MET A 320 13.25 -8.78 -0.02
N LYS A 321 12.78 -7.53 -0.20
CA LYS A 321 13.28 -6.36 0.54
C LYS A 321 13.24 -6.59 2.05
N TYR A 322 12.10 -7.04 2.58
CA TYR A 322 11.91 -7.31 4.01
C TYR A 322 12.67 -8.56 4.46
N LEU A 323 12.60 -9.64 3.68
CA LEU A 323 13.25 -10.90 4.03
C LEU A 323 14.77 -10.78 4.04
N ARG A 324 15.37 -9.94 3.19
CA ARG A 324 16.80 -9.61 3.23
C ARG A 324 17.18 -8.85 4.50
N ILE A 325 16.34 -7.90 4.95
CA ILE A 325 16.57 -7.19 6.23
C ILE A 325 16.55 -8.19 7.39
N LEU A 326 15.57 -9.10 7.43
CA LEU A 326 15.49 -10.17 8.43
C LEU A 326 16.72 -11.09 8.38
N ARG A 327 17.07 -11.58 7.19
CA ARG A 327 18.23 -12.46 6.97
C ARG A 327 19.54 -11.82 7.42
N ALA A 328 19.71 -10.51 7.20
CA ALA A 328 20.90 -9.78 7.65
C ALA A 328 21.04 -9.78 9.18
N GLN A 329 19.97 -10.04 9.94
CA GLN A 329 20.05 -10.20 11.39
C GLN A 329 20.56 -11.60 11.81
N LEU A 330 20.45 -12.63 10.96
CA LEU A 330 20.80 -14.01 11.31
C LEU A 330 22.30 -14.25 11.19
N SER A 331 22.95 -14.67 12.28
CA SER A 331 24.34 -15.15 12.22
C SER A 331 24.45 -16.48 11.46
N ASN A 332 25.66 -16.83 11.03
CA ASN A 332 25.89 -18.10 10.33
C ASN A 332 25.58 -19.31 11.22
N HIS A 333 25.82 -19.21 12.53
CA HIS A 333 25.45 -20.27 13.48
C HIS A 333 23.94 -20.41 13.66
N GLU A 334 23.19 -19.31 13.61
CA GLU A 334 21.72 -19.33 13.58
C GLU A 334 21.21 -20.01 12.31
N GLN A 335 21.78 -19.69 11.14
CA GLN A 335 21.41 -20.34 9.87
C GLN A 335 21.75 -21.84 9.86
N ILE A 336 22.88 -22.24 10.47
CA ILE A 336 23.22 -23.66 10.66
C ILE A 336 22.19 -24.37 11.55
N LEU A 337 21.82 -23.78 12.68
CA LEU A 337 20.82 -24.36 13.57
C LEU A 337 19.44 -24.40 12.94
N MET A 338 19.08 -23.41 12.12
CA MET A 338 17.87 -23.42 11.30
C MET A 338 17.89 -24.55 10.27
N PHE A 339 19.03 -24.75 9.58
CA PHE A 339 19.22 -25.88 8.67
C PHE A 339 19.07 -27.22 9.39
N TYR A 340 19.69 -27.39 10.56
CA TYR A 340 19.54 -28.60 11.37
C TYR A 340 18.12 -28.79 11.90
N ASN A 341 17.42 -27.70 12.26
CA ASN A 341 16.02 -27.75 12.66
C ASN A 341 15.10 -28.25 11.53
N TRP A 342 15.29 -27.72 10.32
CA TRP A 342 14.59 -28.21 9.14
C TRP A 342 14.95 -29.67 8.86
N LEU A 343 16.24 -30.00 8.82
CA LEU A 343 16.74 -31.33 8.48
C LEU A 343 16.23 -32.40 9.45
N SER A 344 15.99 -32.07 10.72
CA SER A 344 15.42 -33.01 11.70
C SER A 344 13.93 -33.29 11.53
N GLY A 345 13.24 -32.50 10.70
CA GLY A 345 11.79 -32.55 10.54
C GLY A 345 11.01 -31.69 11.53
N TYR A 346 11.66 -31.10 12.55
CA TYR A 346 11.01 -30.13 13.45
C TYR A 346 10.61 -28.85 12.70
N GLY A 347 11.43 -28.45 11.74
CA GLY A 347 11.19 -27.30 10.88
C GLY A 347 10.57 -27.67 9.53
N SER A 348 9.80 -28.77 9.43
CA SER A 348 9.18 -29.20 8.16
C SER A 348 8.27 -28.14 7.54
N ASP A 349 7.66 -27.28 8.36
CA ASP A 349 6.89 -26.12 7.90
C ASP A 349 7.71 -25.11 7.09
N TRP A 350 9.03 -25.08 7.21
CA TRP A 350 9.85 -24.20 6.36
C TRP A 350 9.87 -24.64 4.90
N GLU A 351 9.61 -25.93 4.63
CA GLU A 351 9.81 -26.54 3.34
C GLU A 351 8.97 -27.82 3.21
N ASN A 352 7.81 -27.69 2.58
CA ASN A 352 6.86 -28.78 2.37
C ASN A 352 6.15 -28.64 1.01
N GLU A 353 5.11 -29.45 0.78
CA GLU A 353 4.35 -29.44 -0.47
C GLU A 353 3.52 -28.15 -0.67
N LYS A 354 3.17 -27.44 0.40
CA LYS A 354 2.34 -26.23 0.36
C LYS A 354 3.16 -24.96 0.21
N HIS A 355 4.35 -24.91 0.81
CA HIS A 355 5.21 -23.74 0.77
C HIS A 355 6.69 -24.12 0.90
N SER A 356 7.53 -23.35 0.21
CA SER A 356 8.98 -23.55 0.14
C SER A 356 9.76 -22.37 0.70
N PHE A 357 9.34 -21.84 1.85
CA PHE A 357 9.91 -20.60 2.42
C PHE A 357 11.43 -20.64 2.59
N LEU A 358 11.99 -21.80 2.97
CA LEU A 358 13.44 -21.96 3.14
C LEU A 358 14.18 -21.69 1.83
N THR A 359 13.75 -22.35 0.75
CA THR A 359 14.43 -22.31 -0.55
C THR A 359 14.00 -21.15 -1.43
N GLU A 360 12.71 -20.82 -1.47
CA GLU A 360 12.12 -19.76 -2.29
C GLU A 360 12.62 -18.36 -1.90
N TYR A 361 12.79 -18.13 -0.59
CA TYR A 361 13.29 -16.86 -0.06
C TYR A 361 14.76 -16.93 0.42
N CYS A 362 15.43 -18.06 0.21
CA CYS A 362 16.83 -18.29 0.56
C CYS A 362 17.14 -17.89 2.02
N MET A 363 16.35 -18.38 2.98
CA MET A 363 16.47 -17.92 4.38
C MET A 363 17.81 -18.28 5.03
N ILE A 364 18.51 -19.28 4.48
CA ILE A 364 19.83 -19.75 4.92
C ILE A 364 20.92 -19.47 3.86
N HIS A 365 20.84 -18.34 3.17
CA HIS A 365 21.74 -18.00 2.05
C HIS A 365 23.23 -17.93 2.42
N ASN A 366 23.56 -17.60 3.67
CA ASN A 366 24.93 -17.50 4.16
C ASN A 366 25.34 -18.74 4.97
N LEU A 367 24.73 -19.90 4.66
CA LEU A 367 25.07 -21.15 5.31
C LEU A 367 26.53 -21.52 5.05
N TRP A 368 27.34 -21.53 6.11
CA TRP A 368 28.72 -22.01 6.07
C TRP A 368 28.77 -23.54 6.01
N TYR A 369 28.40 -24.10 4.85
CA TYR A 369 28.20 -25.53 4.69
C TYR A 369 29.49 -26.35 4.90
N HIS A 370 30.68 -25.76 4.73
CA HIS A 370 31.97 -26.39 5.03
C HIS A 370 32.23 -26.56 6.54
N THR A 371 31.49 -25.85 7.40
CA THR A 371 31.58 -25.95 8.87
C THR A 371 30.54 -26.89 9.49
N LEU A 372 29.65 -27.45 8.67
CA LEU A 372 28.66 -28.42 9.12
C LEU A 372 29.33 -29.72 9.55
N PHE A 373 28.60 -30.53 10.31
CA PHE A 373 29.04 -31.86 10.66
C PHE A 373 29.35 -32.68 9.40
N ASN A 374 30.58 -33.21 9.31
CA ASN A 374 31.08 -33.87 8.12
C ASN A 374 30.50 -35.28 7.98
N ASP A 375 29.30 -35.37 7.43
CA ASP A 375 28.62 -36.62 7.13
C ASP A 375 27.99 -36.58 5.74
N LYS A 376 27.98 -37.73 5.05
CA LYS A 376 27.42 -37.85 3.70
C LYS A 376 25.94 -37.44 3.65
N PHE A 377 25.14 -37.85 4.63
CA PHE A 377 23.72 -37.54 4.71
C PHE A 377 23.46 -36.02 4.73
N ILE A 378 24.27 -35.27 5.47
CA ILE A 378 24.16 -33.82 5.56
C ILE A 378 24.58 -33.15 4.24
N LYS A 379 25.70 -33.60 3.64
CA LYS A 379 26.16 -33.09 2.34
C LYS A 379 25.13 -33.31 1.24
N ASP A 380 24.56 -34.51 1.16
CA ASP A 380 23.52 -34.84 0.17
C ASP A 380 22.29 -33.91 0.32
N LYS A 381 21.95 -33.50 1.54
CA LYS A 381 20.85 -32.58 1.82
C LYS A 381 21.16 -31.12 1.49
N VAL A 382 22.40 -30.68 1.67
CA VAL A 382 22.85 -29.37 1.19
C VAL A 382 22.78 -29.31 -0.34
N GLU A 383 23.26 -30.36 -1.03
CA GLU A 383 23.16 -30.45 -2.50
C GLU A 383 21.72 -30.49 -2.99
N TYR A 384 20.83 -31.20 -2.28
CA TYR A 384 19.40 -31.17 -2.56
C TYR A 384 18.83 -29.75 -2.52
N LEU A 385 19.11 -28.98 -1.47
CA LEU A 385 18.63 -27.59 -1.35
C LEU A 385 19.20 -26.68 -2.44
N ARG A 386 20.47 -26.88 -2.82
CA ARG A 386 21.13 -26.13 -3.89
C ARG A 386 20.46 -26.35 -5.24
N LYS A 387 20.10 -27.61 -5.54
CA LYS A 387 19.52 -28.01 -6.83
C LYS A 387 17.99 -27.94 -6.88
N LYS A 388 17.32 -27.78 -5.74
CA LYS A 388 15.85 -27.73 -5.70
C LYS A 388 15.35 -26.54 -6.52
N GLU A 389 14.54 -26.84 -7.54
CA GLU A 389 13.81 -25.83 -8.31
C GLU A 389 12.63 -25.30 -7.50
N VAL A 390 12.40 -24.00 -7.60
CA VAL A 390 11.32 -23.28 -6.91
C VAL A 390 10.78 -22.19 -7.83
N VAL A 391 9.54 -21.77 -7.58
CA VAL A 391 8.79 -20.92 -8.51
C VAL A 391 9.34 -19.50 -8.57
N LEU A 392 9.61 -18.88 -7.40
CA LEU A 392 9.92 -17.45 -7.36
C LEU A 392 11.41 -17.09 -7.21
N ARG A 393 12.26 -18.01 -6.72
CA ARG A 393 13.66 -17.68 -6.39
C ARG A 393 14.41 -17.15 -7.63
N LYS A 394 15.06 -16.00 -7.45
CA LYS A 394 16.02 -15.44 -8.40
C LYS A 394 17.45 -15.63 -7.86
N GLY A 395 18.29 -16.37 -8.58
CA GLY A 395 19.69 -16.61 -8.22
C GLY A 395 19.92 -17.88 -7.39
N ASP A 396 21.14 -17.99 -6.86
CA ASP A 396 21.61 -19.17 -6.16
C ASP A 396 21.06 -19.29 -4.73
N MET A 397 20.92 -20.53 -4.26
CA MET A 397 20.49 -20.81 -2.89
C MET A 397 21.48 -20.28 -1.85
N PHE A 398 22.78 -20.39 -2.12
CA PHE A 398 23.86 -20.04 -1.20
C PHE A 398 24.85 -19.08 -1.89
N GLU A 399 25.27 -18.03 -1.19
CA GLU A 399 26.24 -17.04 -1.71
C GLU A 399 27.70 -17.45 -1.49
N ILE A 400 27.96 -18.12 -0.36
CA ILE A 400 29.31 -18.42 0.10
C ILE A 400 29.60 -19.90 -0.14
N GLY A 401 30.59 -20.13 -1.00
CA GLY A 401 31.16 -21.43 -1.33
C GLY A 401 32.37 -21.79 -0.48
#